data_AF-A0AAD0CDX9-F1
#
_entry.id   AF-A0AAD0CDX9-F1
#
_cell.length_a   1.000
_cell.length_b   1.000
_cell.length_c   1.000
_cell.angle_alpha   90.00
_cell.angle_beta   90.00
_cell.angle_gamma   90.00
#
_symmetry.space_group_name_H-M   'P 1'
#
loop_
_entity.id
_entity.type
_entity.pdbx_description
1 polymer ?
#
loop_
_entity_poly.entity_id
_entity_poly.type
_entity_poly.pdbx_seq_one_letter_code
_entity_poly.pdbx_strand_id
1 'polypeptide(L)'
;MIPQLKVYDESAVKALCSTRANEKKAWQAMSLLDTHVDVQQALVDAAEFGMRYVLLGICEDIGPKANLGNSGASEAWPAFLSKFLNQPHNQFIATQKVLLLGEVHVDDLMAQSNQLNNKSPEQLQQLRLLCQQLDERVESVLNLIFKAGLEPIVIGGGHNNCLGIIRALSGSQHTPVNAINFDPHADFRECEGRHSGNGFRYAYNEKLLNNYHVIGLHEQKNNQAIIDAMTQANFTFDSYQSLKVKRDITLTQSIDKAINGFDSLPLGIEVDLDSITFMPVSAYTCCGFSVSDTEHFIYKAASNRNAKYLHLCEASPSQHPNGPEIGATHVGQVISALVNSYLLAKESECSFK
;
A
#
# COMPACT_ATOMS: atom_id res chain seq x y z
N MET A 1 -14.32 20.88 -3.94
CA MET A 1 -12.93 20.36 -4.03
C MET A 1 -12.41 20.10 -2.62
N ILE A 2 -11.99 18.88 -2.35
CA ILE A 2 -11.37 18.52 -1.06
C ILE A 2 -9.88 18.88 -1.18
N PRO A 3 -9.34 19.80 -0.38
CA PRO A 3 -7.99 20.35 -0.58
C PRO A 3 -6.87 19.31 -0.46
N GLN A 4 -7.18 18.12 0.08
CA GLN A 4 -6.24 17.03 0.34
C GLN A 4 -6.25 15.93 -0.73
N LEU A 5 -7.03 16.06 -1.81
CA LEU A 5 -7.12 15.07 -2.89
C LEU A 5 -6.96 15.73 -4.26
N LYS A 6 -6.07 15.20 -5.08
CA LYS A 6 -5.99 15.53 -6.51
C LYS A 6 -6.71 14.45 -7.31
N VAL A 7 -7.88 14.79 -7.85
CA VAL A 7 -8.66 13.89 -8.70
C VAL A 7 -8.16 13.98 -10.14
N TYR A 8 -8.00 12.84 -10.80
CA TYR A 8 -7.56 12.80 -12.20
C TYR A 8 -8.75 12.81 -13.15
N ASP A 9 -8.67 13.67 -14.16
CA ASP A 9 -9.61 13.70 -15.28
C ASP A 9 -9.07 12.94 -16.50
N GLU A 10 -9.89 12.83 -17.55
CA GLU A 10 -9.50 12.13 -18.78
C GLU A 10 -8.27 12.75 -19.46
N SER A 11 -8.08 14.06 -19.35
CA SER A 11 -6.94 14.77 -19.94
C SER A 11 -5.63 14.38 -19.24
N ALA A 12 -5.63 14.40 -17.91
CA ALA A 12 -4.50 13.98 -17.10
C ALA A 12 -4.11 12.52 -17.38
N VAL A 13 -5.10 11.63 -17.48
CA VAL A 13 -4.86 10.19 -17.74
C VAL A 13 -4.35 9.96 -19.16
N LYS A 14 -4.93 10.60 -20.18
CA LYS A 14 -4.49 10.47 -21.58
C LYS A 14 -3.02 10.87 -21.76
N ALA A 15 -2.53 11.86 -21.02
CA ALA A 15 -1.13 12.29 -21.08
C ALA A 15 -0.13 11.21 -20.62
N LEU A 16 -0.59 10.21 -19.83
CA LEU A 16 0.22 9.09 -19.34
C LEU A 16 0.10 7.84 -20.24
N CYS A 17 -0.76 7.89 -21.25
CA CYS A 17 -1.16 6.72 -22.02
C CYS A 17 -0.60 6.74 -23.44
N SER A 18 -0.31 5.55 -23.94
CA SER A 18 0.09 5.27 -25.31
C SER A 18 -1.07 4.62 -26.07
N THR A 19 -1.11 4.84 -27.39
CA THR A 19 -2.10 4.22 -28.28
C THR A 19 -1.43 3.21 -29.21
N ARG A 20 -2.11 2.10 -29.48
CA ARG A 20 -1.72 1.14 -30.52
C ARG A 20 -2.94 0.71 -31.31
N ALA A 21 -2.82 0.68 -32.63
CA ALA A 21 -3.92 0.26 -33.51
C ALA A 21 -4.39 -1.16 -33.14
N ASN A 22 -5.71 -1.37 -33.11
CA ASN A 22 -6.38 -2.63 -32.76
C ASN A 22 -6.14 -3.13 -31.33
N GLU A 23 -5.72 -2.27 -30.41
CA GLU A 23 -5.55 -2.61 -28.99
C GLU A 23 -6.38 -1.67 -28.11
N LYS A 24 -7.21 -2.25 -27.23
CA LYS A 24 -7.81 -1.52 -26.11
C LYS A 24 -6.86 -1.61 -24.93
N LYS A 25 -6.51 -0.48 -24.33
CA LYS A 25 -5.67 -0.38 -23.13
C LYS A 25 -6.52 -0.40 -21.86
N ALA A 26 -5.91 -0.77 -20.73
CA ALA A 26 -6.56 -0.88 -19.43
C ALA A 26 -7.33 0.39 -19.04
N TRP A 27 -6.72 1.57 -19.18
CA TRP A 27 -7.33 2.85 -18.83
C TRP A 27 -8.65 3.13 -19.58
N GLN A 28 -8.79 2.64 -20.81
CA GLN A 28 -10.00 2.81 -21.64
C GLN A 28 -11.17 1.93 -21.17
N ALA A 29 -10.94 1.05 -20.21
CA ALA A 29 -11.97 0.26 -19.56
C ALA A 29 -12.22 0.70 -18.12
N MET A 30 -11.41 1.61 -17.56
CA MET A 30 -11.55 2.09 -16.20
C MET A 30 -12.53 3.27 -16.14
N SER A 31 -13.09 3.50 -14.96
CA SER A 31 -13.88 4.71 -14.68
C SER A 31 -12.98 5.81 -14.11
N LEU A 32 -13.39 7.05 -14.37
CA LEU A 32 -12.85 8.26 -13.75
C LEU A 32 -14.00 8.99 -13.04
N LEU A 33 -13.72 9.71 -11.96
CA LEU A 33 -14.74 10.55 -11.34
C LEU A 33 -15.00 11.80 -12.18
N ASP A 34 -16.25 12.24 -12.18
CA ASP A 34 -16.59 13.59 -12.65
C ASP A 34 -16.03 14.62 -11.66
N THR A 35 -15.12 15.48 -12.15
CA THR A 35 -14.44 16.49 -11.34
C THR A 35 -15.28 17.75 -11.10
N HIS A 36 -16.47 17.83 -11.72
CA HIS A 36 -17.40 18.96 -11.59
C HIS A 36 -18.43 18.80 -10.48
N VAL A 37 -18.55 17.61 -9.89
CA VAL A 37 -19.46 17.30 -8.77
C VAL A 37 -18.70 17.20 -7.45
N ASP A 38 -19.46 17.16 -6.35
CA ASP A 38 -18.87 16.87 -5.05
C ASP A 38 -18.26 15.46 -5.02
N VAL A 39 -17.02 15.35 -4.54
CA VAL A 39 -16.25 14.09 -4.59
C VAL A 39 -16.91 12.99 -3.76
N GLN A 40 -17.50 13.34 -2.62
CA GLN A 40 -18.15 12.35 -1.77
C GLN A 40 -19.37 11.76 -2.49
N GLN A 41 -20.19 12.61 -3.10
CA GLN A 41 -21.33 12.14 -3.90
C GLN A 41 -20.86 11.32 -5.11
N ALA A 42 -19.82 11.77 -5.82
CA ALA A 42 -19.30 11.08 -6.98
C ALA A 42 -18.79 9.66 -6.66
N LEU A 43 -18.19 9.45 -5.48
CA LEU A 43 -17.76 8.13 -5.02
C LEU A 43 -18.96 7.22 -4.70
N VAL A 44 -20.03 7.77 -4.11
CA VAL A 44 -21.28 7.03 -3.88
C VAL A 44 -21.91 6.62 -5.22
N ASP A 45 -22.02 7.56 -6.15
CA ASP A 45 -22.56 7.30 -7.50
C ASP A 45 -21.72 6.24 -8.23
N ALA A 46 -20.39 6.28 -8.10
CA ALA A 46 -19.50 5.26 -8.67
C ALA A 46 -19.76 3.87 -8.08
N ALA A 47 -19.99 3.77 -6.76
CA ALA A 47 -20.33 2.51 -6.11
C ALA A 47 -21.70 1.98 -6.59
N GLU A 48 -22.71 2.85 -6.73
CA GLU A 48 -24.03 2.50 -7.26
C GLU A 48 -23.97 2.06 -8.73
N PHE A 49 -23.07 2.67 -9.52
CA PHE A 49 -22.80 2.27 -10.90
C PHE A 49 -22.06 0.92 -11.03
N GLY A 50 -21.56 0.37 -9.90
CA GLY A 50 -20.93 -0.94 -9.85
C GLY A 50 -19.40 -0.92 -9.79
N MET A 51 -18.77 0.25 -9.57
CA MET A 51 -17.36 0.29 -9.22
C MET A 51 -17.13 -0.37 -7.85
N ARG A 52 -15.97 -1.01 -7.71
CA ARG A 52 -15.61 -1.74 -6.48
C ARG A 52 -14.25 -1.35 -5.96
N TYR A 53 -13.28 -1.16 -6.86
CA TYR A 53 -11.88 -0.92 -6.51
C TYR A 53 -11.48 0.50 -6.86
N VAL A 54 -10.70 1.15 -5.99
CA VAL A 54 -10.23 2.51 -6.20
C VAL A 54 -8.72 2.55 -6.18
N LEU A 55 -8.10 2.96 -7.29
CA LEU A 55 -6.66 3.22 -7.31
C LEU A 55 -6.37 4.61 -6.77
N LEU A 56 -5.50 4.68 -5.76
CA LEU A 56 -5.08 5.93 -5.12
C LEU A 56 -3.57 5.92 -4.86
N GLY A 57 -2.88 6.98 -5.30
CA GLY A 57 -1.47 7.21 -5.00
C GLY A 57 -1.24 8.01 -3.72
N ILE A 58 -0.14 7.74 -3.02
CA ILE A 58 0.40 8.60 -1.96
C ILE A 58 1.87 8.92 -2.31
N CYS A 59 2.10 10.05 -2.98
CA CYS A 59 3.40 10.39 -3.56
C CYS A 59 4.34 11.07 -2.55
N GLU A 60 4.75 10.36 -1.49
CA GLU A 60 5.58 10.91 -0.41
C GLU A 60 6.78 10.02 -0.04
N ASP A 61 7.78 10.60 0.62
CA ASP A 61 8.87 9.86 1.28
C ASP A 61 9.27 10.48 2.64
N ILE A 62 8.33 11.19 3.26
CA ILE A 62 8.47 11.85 4.56
C ILE A 62 8.65 10.82 5.66
N GLY A 63 7.83 9.76 5.68
CA GLY A 63 7.92 8.71 6.70
C GLY A 63 9.24 7.93 6.67
N PRO A 64 9.72 7.47 5.49
CA PRO A 64 11.04 6.86 5.33
C PRO A 64 12.16 7.80 5.81
N LYS A 65 12.13 9.08 5.41
CA LYS A 65 13.10 10.08 5.89
C LYS A 65 13.05 10.26 7.40
N ALA A 66 11.86 10.34 7.99
CA ALA A 66 11.64 10.44 9.43
C ALA A 66 12.10 9.20 10.22
N ASN A 67 12.26 8.07 9.52
CA ASN A 67 12.82 6.81 10.02
C ASN A 67 14.32 6.64 9.67
N LEU A 68 15.01 7.73 9.30
CA LEU A 68 16.43 7.73 8.91
C LEU A 68 16.74 6.94 7.63
N GLY A 69 15.72 6.61 6.84
CA GLY A 69 15.84 5.96 5.53
C GLY A 69 16.16 6.94 4.39
N ASN A 70 16.21 6.38 3.18
CA ASN A 70 16.45 7.12 1.93
C ASN A 70 15.12 7.60 1.31
N SER A 71 15.18 8.66 0.51
CA SER A 71 14.06 9.18 -0.28
C SER A 71 13.82 8.38 -1.55
N GLY A 72 12.66 8.62 -2.18
CA GLY A 72 12.29 8.11 -3.51
C GLY A 72 11.02 7.27 -3.56
N ALA A 73 10.42 6.94 -2.41
CA ALA A 73 9.11 6.26 -2.34
C ALA A 73 7.97 7.05 -3.01
N SER A 74 8.14 8.36 -3.16
CA SER A 74 7.22 9.27 -3.87
C SER A 74 7.13 8.99 -5.37
N GLU A 75 8.08 8.26 -5.95
CA GLU A 75 8.16 7.99 -7.40
C GLU A 75 7.38 6.72 -7.82
N ALA A 76 6.90 5.91 -6.86
CA ALA A 76 6.22 4.64 -7.13
C ALA A 76 4.93 4.79 -7.93
N TRP A 77 4.11 5.77 -7.58
CA TRP A 77 2.79 5.98 -8.21
C TRP A 77 2.89 6.34 -9.70
N PRO A 78 3.70 7.34 -10.11
CA PRO A 78 3.93 7.61 -11.54
C PRO A 78 4.51 6.39 -12.29
N ALA A 79 5.45 5.66 -11.68
CA ALA A 79 6.03 4.46 -12.27
C ALA A 79 4.96 3.39 -12.53
N PHE A 80 4.09 3.13 -11.55
CA PHE A 80 2.94 2.23 -11.66
C PHE A 80 2.00 2.66 -12.78
N LEU A 81 1.54 3.91 -12.80
CA LEU A 81 0.60 4.40 -13.81
C LEU A 81 1.14 4.25 -15.23
N SER A 82 2.44 4.51 -15.43
CA SER A 82 3.09 4.38 -16.75
C SER A 82 2.98 2.96 -17.33
N LYS A 83 2.88 1.93 -16.48
CA LYS A 83 2.78 0.53 -16.90
C LYS A 83 1.34 0.03 -16.85
N PHE A 84 0.63 0.22 -15.74
CA PHE A 84 -0.70 -0.33 -15.51
C PHE A 84 -1.73 0.19 -16.51
N LEU A 85 -1.78 1.51 -16.72
CA LEU A 85 -2.72 2.13 -17.66
C LEU A 85 -2.51 1.65 -19.11
N ASN A 86 -1.27 1.30 -19.44
CA ASN A 86 -0.84 0.88 -20.77
C ASN A 86 -0.87 -0.63 -20.99
N GLN A 87 -1.35 -1.42 -20.01
CA GLN A 87 -1.56 -2.85 -20.19
C GLN A 87 -2.66 -3.12 -21.24
N PRO A 88 -2.53 -4.19 -22.05
CA PRO A 88 -3.61 -4.61 -22.93
C PRO A 88 -4.83 -5.01 -22.10
N HIS A 89 -6.00 -4.47 -22.41
CA HIS A 89 -7.26 -4.91 -21.82
C HIS A 89 -7.73 -6.20 -22.50
N ASN A 90 -8.04 -7.21 -21.69
CA ASN A 90 -8.60 -8.50 -22.12
C ASN A 90 -9.42 -9.12 -20.97
N GLN A 91 -9.97 -10.31 -21.19
CA GLN A 91 -10.82 -11.01 -20.22
C GLN A 91 -10.15 -11.39 -18.88
N PHE A 92 -8.83 -11.29 -18.78
CA PHE A 92 -8.08 -11.68 -17.56
C PHE A 92 -7.81 -10.50 -16.62
N ILE A 93 -8.20 -9.28 -16.99
CA ILE A 93 -8.01 -8.08 -16.15
C ILE A 93 -9.36 -7.40 -15.96
N ALA A 94 -9.80 -7.27 -14.70
CA ALA A 94 -11.10 -6.72 -14.33
C ALA A 94 -11.11 -5.18 -14.19
N THR A 95 -10.46 -4.47 -15.12
CA THR A 95 -10.35 -3.00 -15.05
C THR A 95 -11.69 -2.26 -15.14
N GLN A 96 -12.75 -2.90 -15.62
CA GLN A 96 -14.11 -2.36 -15.69
C GLN A 96 -14.77 -2.10 -14.35
N LYS A 97 -14.23 -2.63 -13.24
CA LYS A 97 -14.71 -2.34 -11.87
C LYS A 97 -13.78 -1.41 -11.10
N VAL A 98 -12.78 -0.87 -11.79
CA VAL A 98 -11.73 -0.05 -11.20
C VAL A 98 -12.00 1.42 -11.52
N LEU A 99 -12.03 2.23 -10.46
CA LEU A 99 -12.01 3.68 -10.50
C LEU A 99 -10.58 4.16 -10.32
N LEU A 100 -10.04 4.93 -11.27
CA LEU A 100 -8.79 5.67 -11.06
C LEU A 100 -9.13 7.02 -10.44
N LEU A 101 -8.85 7.17 -9.14
CA LEU A 101 -9.21 8.39 -8.41
C LEU A 101 -8.16 9.48 -8.59
N GLY A 102 -6.89 9.16 -8.38
CA GLY A 102 -5.79 10.11 -8.42
C GLY A 102 -4.85 9.92 -7.24
N GLU A 103 -4.47 10.99 -6.55
CA GLU A 103 -3.48 10.96 -5.46
C GLU A 103 -3.83 11.86 -4.28
N VAL A 104 -3.40 11.47 -3.08
CA VAL A 104 -3.44 12.34 -1.90
C VAL A 104 -2.55 13.56 -2.15
N HIS A 105 -3.06 14.75 -1.91
CA HIS A 105 -2.32 15.98 -2.09
C HIS A 105 -1.29 16.17 -0.97
N VAL A 106 -0.01 16.04 -1.34
CA VAL A 106 1.14 16.11 -0.42
C VAL A 106 2.21 17.11 -0.86
N ASP A 107 1.99 17.88 -1.92
CA ASP A 107 3.01 18.74 -2.55
C ASP A 107 3.62 19.76 -1.59
N ASP A 108 2.80 20.39 -0.75
CA ASP A 108 3.23 21.35 0.26
C ASP A 108 3.99 20.70 1.43
N LEU A 109 3.61 19.48 1.82
CA LEU A 109 4.35 18.71 2.82
C LEU A 109 5.69 18.23 2.26
N MET A 110 5.72 17.79 1.00
CA MET A 110 6.93 17.39 0.30
C MET A 110 7.87 18.58 0.07
N ALA A 111 7.35 19.75 -0.32
CA ALA A 111 8.15 20.96 -0.46
C ALA A 111 8.88 21.33 0.84
N GLN A 112 8.21 21.19 1.99
CA GLN A 112 8.82 21.38 3.31
C GLN A 112 9.83 20.27 3.62
N SER A 113 9.43 19.00 3.47
CA SER A 113 10.27 17.83 3.74
C SER A 113 11.59 17.88 2.95
N ASN A 114 11.56 18.27 1.68
CA ASN A 114 12.72 18.30 0.79
C ASN A 114 13.85 19.22 1.27
N GLN A 115 13.54 20.20 2.12
CA GLN A 115 14.54 21.10 2.72
C GLN A 115 15.14 20.55 4.03
N LEU A 116 14.64 19.43 4.53
CA LEU A 116 15.03 18.84 5.81
C LEU A 116 15.99 17.66 5.64
N ASN A 117 16.99 17.62 6.52
CA ASN A 117 18.00 16.59 6.64
C ASN A 117 17.76 15.74 7.89
N ASN A 118 17.51 14.45 7.70
CA ASN A 118 17.23 13.50 8.79
C ASN A 118 18.44 13.22 9.70
N LYS A 119 19.62 13.75 9.39
CA LYS A 119 20.81 13.68 10.26
C LYS A 119 20.88 14.82 11.29
N SER A 120 20.06 15.88 11.16
CA SER A 120 19.92 16.92 12.18
C SER A 120 18.77 16.55 13.13
N PRO A 121 18.98 16.50 14.46
CA PRO A 121 17.92 16.17 15.42
C PRO A 121 16.69 17.08 15.33
N GLU A 122 16.89 18.38 15.16
CA GLU A 122 15.80 19.35 15.06
C GLU A 122 14.99 19.17 13.78
N GLN A 123 15.68 18.95 12.65
CA GLN A 123 15.03 18.73 11.36
C GLN A 123 14.37 17.36 11.28
N LEU A 124 14.93 16.34 11.95
CA LEU A 124 14.29 15.03 12.12
C LEU A 124 12.96 15.15 12.87
N GLN A 125 12.92 15.96 13.93
CA GLN A 125 11.67 16.21 14.64
C GLN A 125 10.63 16.90 13.73
N GLN A 126 11.07 17.83 12.88
CA GLN A 126 10.19 18.47 11.90
C GLN A 126 9.64 17.45 10.88
N LEU A 127 10.47 16.51 10.39
CA LEU A 127 10.02 15.42 9.53
C LEU A 127 8.96 14.55 10.21
N ARG A 128 9.12 14.25 11.50
CA ARG A 128 8.14 13.49 12.29
C ARG A 128 6.81 14.23 12.43
N LEU A 129 6.84 15.55 12.59
CA LEU A 129 5.63 16.38 12.60
C LEU A 129 4.93 16.43 11.24
N LEU A 130 5.70 16.48 10.14
CA LEU A 130 5.15 16.40 8.78
C LEU A 130 4.51 15.03 8.52
N CYS A 131 5.12 13.94 9.00
CA CYS A 131 4.56 12.60 8.90
C CYS A 131 3.22 12.48 9.63
N GLN A 132 3.08 13.13 10.79
CA GLN A 132 1.80 13.17 11.51
C GLN A 132 0.71 13.93 10.71
N GLN A 133 1.05 15.07 10.10
CA GLN A 133 0.11 15.80 9.23
C GLN A 133 -0.27 14.99 7.99
N LEU A 134 0.67 14.22 7.45
CA LEU A 134 0.41 13.30 6.36
C LEU A 134 -0.60 12.22 6.77
N ASP A 135 -0.47 11.61 7.95
CA ASP A 135 -1.41 10.60 8.46
C ASP A 135 -2.86 11.13 8.43
N GLU A 136 -3.08 12.39 8.85
CA GLU A 136 -4.39 13.05 8.84
C GLU A 136 -4.97 13.24 7.42
N ARG A 137 -4.12 13.56 6.44
CA ARG A 137 -4.55 13.69 5.04
C ARG A 137 -4.93 12.36 4.42
N VAL A 138 -4.11 11.34 4.67
CA VAL A 138 -4.38 9.97 4.21
C VAL A 138 -5.69 9.51 4.82
N GLU A 139 -5.87 9.64 6.13
CA GLU A 139 -7.11 9.28 6.82
C GLU A 139 -8.34 9.98 6.21
N SER A 140 -8.27 11.30 6.01
CA SER A 140 -9.35 12.10 5.45
C SER A 140 -9.78 11.63 4.06
N VAL A 141 -8.83 11.36 3.16
CA VAL A 141 -9.11 10.87 1.81
C VAL A 141 -9.68 9.46 1.83
N LEU A 142 -9.04 8.54 2.56
CA LEU A 142 -9.47 7.13 2.63
C LEU A 142 -10.85 6.98 3.28
N ASN A 143 -11.20 7.87 4.22
CA ASN A 143 -12.52 7.91 4.83
C ASN A 143 -13.63 8.09 3.79
N LEU A 144 -13.40 8.87 2.73
CA LEU A 144 -14.39 9.07 1.66
C LEU A 144 -14.63 7.76 0.90
N ILE A 145 -13.54 7.06 0.57
CA ILE A 145 -13.57 5.81 -0.20
C ILE A 145 -14.29 4.73 0.61
N PHE A 146 -13.90 4.52 1.87
CA PHE A 146 -14.50 3.50 2.71
C PHE A 146 -15.98 3.80 3.05
N LYS A 147 -16.35 5.07 3.26
CA LYS A 147 -17.76 5.45 3.48
C LYS A 147 -18.64 5.20 2.26
N ALA A 148 -18.09 5.28 1.04
CA ALA A 148 -18.77 4.89 -0.18
C ALA A 148 -18.88 3.36 -0.36
N GLY A 149 -18.29 2.57 0.54
CA GLY A 149 -18.28 1.10 0.45
C GLY A 149 -17.33 0.55 -0.61
N LEU A 150 -16.36 1.36 -1.06
CA LEU A 150 -15.37 0.99 -2.06
C LEU A 150 -14.09 0.46 -1.39
N GLU A 151 -13.34 -0.38 -2.11
CA GLU A 151 -12.10 -1.00 -1.65
C GLU A 151 -10.88 -0.30 -2.28
N PRO A 152 -10.06 0.43 -1.51
CA PRO A 152 -8.89 1.10 -2.04
C PRO A 152 -7.73 0.13 -2.30
N ILE A 153 -7.02 0.39 -3.38
CA ILE A 153 -5.70 -0.16 -3.71
C ILE A 153 -4.74 1.03 -3.69
N VAL A 154 -3.99 1.15 -2.59
CA VAL A 154 -3.13 2.29 -2.27
C VAL A 154 -1.70 1.98 -2.72
N ILE A 155 -1.12 2.89 -3.49
CA ILE A 155 0.21 2.72 -4.08
C ILE A 155 1.15 3.85 -3.66
N GLY A 156 2.33 3.45 -3.20
CA GLY A 156 3.45 4.35 -2.96
C GLY A 156 3.41 5.00 -1.59
N GLY A 157 4.40 5.86 -1.37
CA GLY A 157 4.66 6.38 -0.04
C GLY A 157 5.47 5.39 0.79
N GLY A 158 5.80 5.78 2.01
CA GLY A 158 6.36 4.86 2.99
C GLY A 158 5.28 4.06 3.71
N HIS A 159 5.73 3.07 4.49
CA HIS A 159 4.84 2.22 5.27
C HIS A 159 4.14 2.98 6.42
N ASN A 160 4.54 4.22 6.71
CA ASN A 160 3.84 5.11 7.66
C ASN A 160 2.36 5.28 7.33
N ASN A 161 2.00 5.24 6.04
CA ASN A 161 0.64 5.47 5.57
C ASN A 161 -0.35 4.42 6.09
N CYS A 162 0.12 3.25 6.57
CA CYS A 162 -0.74 2.25 7.17
C CYS A 162 -1.58 2.81 8.33
N LEU A 163 -1.05 3.77 9.11
CA LEU A 163 -1.81 4.37 10.23
C LEU A 163 -3.04 5.13 9.72
N GLY A 164 -2.88 6.00 8.73
CA GLY A 164 -3.99 6.76 8.15
C GLY A 164 -5.03 5.85 7.49
N ILE A 165 -4.58 4.79 6.80
CA ILE A 165 -5.45 3.79 6.18
C ILE A 165 -6.25 3.01 7.24
N ILE A 166 -5.59 2.52 8.31
CA ILE A 166 -6.22 1.79 9.40
C ILE A 166 -7.23 2.67 10.15
N ARG A 167 -6.88 3.92 10.46
CA ARG A 167 -7.79 4.89 11.09
C ARG A 167 -9.04 5.09 10.25
N ALA A 168 -8.90 5.30 8.95
CA ALA A 168 -10.03 5.50 8.05
C ALA A 168 -10.92 4.26 7.95
N LEU A 169 -10.33 3.06 7.81
CA LEU A 169 -11.09 1.83 7.76
C LEU A 169 -11.82 1.58 9.08
N SER A 170 -11.12 1.68 10.21
CA SER A 170 -11.70 1.47 11.53
C SER A 170 -12.81 2.46 11.84
N GLY A 171 -12.59 3.74 11.52
CA GLY A 171 -13.58 4.82 11.68
C GLY A 171 -14.82 4.59 10.83
N SER A 172 -14.67 4.12 9.58
CA SER A 172 -15.79 3.83 8.68
C SER A 172 -16.62 2.62 9.10
N GLN A 173 -15.99 1.60 9.68
CA GLN A 173 -16.65 0.35 10.08
C GLN A 173 -17.04 0.32 11.57
N HIS A 174 -16.65 1.34 12.34
CA HIS A 174 -16.82 1.43 13.79
C HIS A 174 -16.29 0.19 14.54
N THR A 175 -15.19 -0.39 14.06
CA THR A 175 -14.55 -1.56 14.66
C THR A 175 -13.04 -1.50 14.44
N PRO A 176 -12.23 -2.08 15.34
CA PRO A 176 -10.84 -2.39 15.05
C PRO A 176 -10.66 -3.25 13.80
N VAL A 177 -9.44 -3.25 13.27
CA VAL A 177 -9.04 -3.87 12.00
C VAL A 177 -7.96 -4.92 12.28
N ASN A 178 -8.00 -6.02 11.54
CA ASN A 178 -6.89 -6.97 11.45
C ASN A 178 -5.93 -6.54 10.33
N ALA A 179 -4.64 -6.82 10.45
CA ALA A 179 -3.70 -6.61 9.36
C ALA A 179 -2.78 -7.82 9.15
N ILE A 180 -2.60 -8.19 7.89
CA ILE A 180 -1.57 -9.12 7.46
C ILE A 180 -0.52 -8.36 6.66
N ASN A 181 0.73 -8.42 7.10
CA ASN A 181 1.82 -7.64 6.53
C ASN A 181 2.90 -8.55 5.94
N PHE A 182 3.24 -8.36 4.67
CA PHE A 182 4.32 -9.06 4.00
C PHE A 182 5.57 -8.18 3.99
N ASP A 183 6.44 -8.38 4.98
CA ASP A 183 7.45 -7.38 5.34
C ASP A 183 8.65 -8.03 6.06
N PRO A 184 9.90 -7.66 5.73
CA PRO A 184 11.07 -8.03 6.53
C PRO A 184 11.10 -7.38 7.92
N HIS A 185 10.41 -6.29 8.15
CA HIS A 185 10.28 -5.55 9.40
C HIS A 185 8.90 -5.78 10.02
N ALA A 186 8.80 -5.70 11.34
CA ALA A 186 7.49 -5.73 11.99
C ALA A 186 6.76 -4.38 11.93
N ASP A 187 7.50 -3.29 11.65
CA ASP A 187 7.04 -1.89 11.71
C ASP A 187 6.26 -1.53 12.99
N PHE A 188 6.78 -2.09 14.08
CA PHE A 188 6.24 -1.97 15.43
C PHE A 188 7.23 -1.31 16.40
N ARG A 189 8.04 -0.35 15.90
CA ARG A 189 8.97 0.43 16.72
C ARG A 189 8.22 1.29 17.74
N GLU A 190 8.99 1.80 18.70
CA GLU A 190 8.50 2.74 19.70
C GLU A 190 7.90 4.01 19.07
N CYS A 191 7.09 4.71 19.86
CA CYS A 191 6.37 5.90 19.41
C CYS A 191 7.18 7.18 19.69
N GLU A 192 8.44 7.25 19.26
CA GLU A 192 9.31 8.44 19.44
C GLU A 192 8.99 9.65 18.52
N GLY A 193 7.81 9.65 17.93
CA GLY A 193 7.38 10.52 16.82
C GLY A 193 7.11 9.72 15.55
N ARG A 194 6.26 10.24 14.67
CA ARG A 194 5.74 9.50 13.51
C ARG A 194 6.80 9.30 12.42
N HIS A 195 6.90 8.05 11.95
CA HIS A 195 7.76 7.66 10.83
C HIS A 195 7.29 6.31 10.23
N SER A 196 7.98 5.79 9.21
CA SER A 196 7.55 4.55 8.53
C SER A 196 7.48 3.33 9.46
N GLY A 197 8.53 3.08 10.25
CA GLY A 197 8.61 1.86 11.07
C GLY A 197 7.78 1.79 12.37
N ASN A 198 6.79 2.66 12.58
CA ASN A 198 5.93 2.60 13.79
C ASN A 198 4.43 2.79 13.56
N GLY A 199 3.94 2.78 12.31
CA GLY A 199 2.52 2.98 12.01
C GLY A 199 1.60 1.98 12.73
N PHE A 200 1.95 0.69 12.73
CA PHE A 200 1.18 -0.35 13.40
C PHE A 200 1.19 -0.20 14.94
N ARG A 201 2.28 0.29 15.53
CA ARG A 201 2.36 0.53 16.99
C ARG A 201 1.43 1.66 17.43
N TYR A 202 1.33 2.73 16.64
CA TYR A 202 0.33 3.78 16.87
C TYR A 202 -1.09 3.23 16.77
N ALA A 203 -1.40 2.47 15.71
CA ALA A 203 -2.71 1.87 15.53
C ALA A 203 -3.09 0.92 16.68
N TYR A 204 -2.14 0.15 17.20
CA TYR A 204 -2.31 -0.67 18.40
C TYR A 204 -2.58 0.16 19.66
N ASN A 205 -1.79 1.20 19.91
CA ASN A 205 -1.96 2.08 21.06
C ASN A 205 -3.31 2.84 21.04
N GLU A 206 -3.80 3.14 19.84
CA GLU A 206 -5.11 3.74 19.60
C GLU A 206 -6.26 2.73 19.65
N LYS A 207 -5.97 1.44 19.87
CA LYS A 207 -6.94 0.34 19.92
C LYS A 207 -7.70 0.13 18.61
N LEU A 208 -7.06 0.48 17.48
CA LEU A 208 -7.59 0.33 16.14
C LEU A 208 -7.10 -0.94 15.46
N LEU A 209 -5.98 -1.52 15.92
CA LEU A 209 -5.41 -2.77 15.42
C LEU A 209 -5.74 -3.93 16.37
N ASN A 210 -6.51 -4.90 15.90
CA ASN A 210 -7.01 -6.04 16.68
C ASN A 210 -6.06 -7.23 16.67
N ASN A 211 -5.80 -7.77 15.48
CA ASN A 211 -4.80 -8.81 15.26
C ASN A 211 -3.84 -8.38 14.17
N TYR A 212 -2.56 -8.65 14.38
CA TYR A 212 -1.50 -8.34 13.43
C TYR A 212 -0.59 -9.53 13.24
N HIS A 213 -0.36 -9.89 11.98
CA HIS A 213 0.52 -10.99 11.60
C HIS A 213 1.48 -10.57 10.50
N VAL A 214 2.78 -10.78 10.72
CA VAL A 214 3.84 -10.46 9.75
C VAL A 214 4.36 -11.73 9.09
N ILE A 215 4.28 -11.82 7.77
CA ILE A 215 4.87 -12.91 6.98
C ILE A 215 6.16 -12.40 6.34
N GLY A 216 7.24 -13.17 6.47
CA GLY A 216 8.52 -12.83 5.85
C GLY A 216 9.43 -11.98 6.72
N LEU A 217 9.08 -11.79 8.01
CA LEU A 217 9.89 -11.04 8.96
C LEU A 217 11.33 -11.57 8.97
N HIS A 218 12.30 -10.67 8.81
CA HIS A 218 13.71 -11.00 8.95
C HIS A 218 14.12 -10.92 10.42
N GLU A 219 14.51 -12.05 10.99
CA GLU A 219 14.94 -12.14 12.40
C GLU A 219 16.08 -11.15 12.72
N GLN A 220 16.98 -10.90 11.76
CA GLN A 220 18.13 -10.00 11.94
C GLN A 220 17.85 -8.52 11.63
N LYS A 221 16.67 -8.18 11.11
CA LYS A 221 16.27 -6.79 10.81
C LYS A 221 15.40 -6.17 11.91
N ASN A 222 15.04 -6.95 12.92
CA ASN A 222 14.17 -6.53 14.03
C ASN A 222 14.95 -6.63 15.35
N ASN A 223 14.92 -5.55 16.14
CA ASN A 223 15.60 -5.53 17.44
C ASN A 223 14.73 -6.22 18.52
N GLN A 224 15.33 -6.53 19.67
CA GLN A 224 14.62 -7.21 20.76
C GLN A 224 13.41 -6.43 21.26
N ALA A 225 13.49 -5.10 21.31
CA ALA A 225 12.38 -4.25 21.75
C ALA A 225 11.13 -4.42 20.87
N ILE A 226 11.30 -4.53 19.55
CA ILE A 226 10.21 -4.81 18.61
C ILE A 226 9.59 -6.19 18.88
N ILE A 227 10.43 -7.22 19.09
CA ILE A 227 9.97 -8.59 19.36
C ILE A 227 9.20 -8.66 20.70
N ASP A 228 9.71 -7.98 21.73
CA ASP A 228 9.05 -7.89 23.03
C ASP A 228 7.71 -7.14 22.91
N ALA A 229 7.69 -6.04 22.17
CA ALA A 229 6.48 -5.25 21.91
C ALA A 229 5.40 -6.06 21.18
N MET A 230 5.78 -6.81 20.14
CA MET A 230 4.87 -7.73 19.42
C MET A 230 4.33 -8.81 20.36
N THR A 231 5.20 -9.41 21.18
CA THR A 231 4.81 -10.44 22.15
C THR A 231 3.82 -9.90 23.18
N GLN A 232 4.08 -8.70 23.73
CA GLN A 232 3.19 -8.04 24.68
C GLN A 232 1.82 -7.72 24.07
N ALA A 233 1.77 -7.40 22.77
CA ALA A 233 0.54 -7.17 22.02
C ALA A 233 -0.16 -8.47 21.58
N ASN A 234 0.42 -9.64 21.85
CA ASN A 234 0.00 -10.94 21.32
C ASN A 234 -0.04 -11.00 19.78
N PHE A 235 0.81 -10.21 19.12
CA PHE A 235 0.99 -10.23 17.68
C PHE A 235 2.01 -11.28 17.28
N THR A 236 1.87 -11.80 16.06
CA THR A 236 2.61 -12.99 15.61
C THR A 236 3.33 -12.74 14.30
N PHE A 237 4.29 -13.60 13.96
CA PHE A 237 4.98 -13.54 12.69
C PHE A 237 5.47 -14.93 12.26
N ASP A 238 5.64 -15.12 10.96
CA ASP A 238 6.38 -16.24 10.37
C ASP A 238 7.63 -15.68 9.66
N SER A 239 8.82 -16.07 10.12
CA SER A 239 10.07 -15.46 9.65
C SER A 239 10.49 -15.92 8.25
N TYR A 240 11.18 -15.04 7.51
CA TYR A 240 11.90 -15.40 6.29
C TYR A 240 12.82 -16.60 6.51
N GLN A 241 13.52 -16.65 7.66
CA GLN A 241 14.40 -17.76 8.00
C GLN A 241 13.62 -19.08 8.12
N SER A 242 12.42 -19.08 8.71
CA SER A 242 11.58 -20.27 8.78
C SER A 242 11.05 -20.70 7.41
N LEU A 243 10.69 -19.75 6.55
CA LEU A 243 10.12 -19.99 5.22
C LEU A 243 11.15 -20.39 4.15
N LYS A 244 12.29 -19.69 4.09
CA LYS A 244 13.27 -19.77 2.98
C LYS A 244 14.59 -20.42 3.35
N VAL A 245 15.00 -20.34 4.62
CA VAL A 245 16.29 -20.90 5.09
C VAL A 245 16.09 -22.31 5.65
N LYS A 246 15.38 -22.43 6.77
CA LYS A 246 15.07 -23.71 7.43
C LYS A 246 14.02 -24.51 6.66
N ARG A 247 13.07 -23.82 6.02
CA ARG A 247 11.92 -24.40 5.29
C ARG A 247 11.05 -25.26 6.19
N ASP A 248 10.80 -24.78 7.41
CA ASP A 248 9.95 -25.44 8.40
C ASP A 248 8.47 -25.41 7.97
N ILE A 249 8.08 -24.37 7.24
CA ILE A 249 6.73 -24.14 6.72
C ILE A 249 6.83 -23.55 5.31
N THR A 250 5.88 -23.90 4.44
CA THR A 250 5.78 -23.28 3.11
C THR A 250 5.06 -21.93 3.17
N LEU A 251 5.29 -21.07 2.18
CA LEU A 251 4.59 -19.78 2.09
C LEU A 251 3.06 -19.95 2.11
N THR A 252 2.52 -20.89 1.32
CA THR A 252 1.08 -21.18 1.30
C THR A 252 0.55 -21.57 2.68
N GLN A 253 1.24 -22.46 3.39
CA GLN A 253 0.82 -22.88 4.74
C GLN A 253 0.85 -21.73 5.75
N SER A 254 1.86 -20.86 5.67
CA SER A 254 1.98 -19.67 6.52
C SER A 254 0.81 -18.71 6.28
N ILE A 255 0.52 -18.41 5.01
CA ILE A 255 -0.61 -17.55 4.62
C ILE A 255 -1.94 -18.15 5.08
N ASP A 256 -2.17 -19.44 4.80
CA ASP A 256 -3.40 -20.12 5.18
C ASP A 256 -3.61 -20.13 6.69
N LYS A 257 -2.54 -20.38 7.46
CA LYS A 257 -2.59 -20.36 8.92
C LYS A 257 -2.93 -18.95 9.44
N ALA A 258 -2.28 -17.91 8.90
CA ALA A 258 -2.52 -16.53 9.30
C ALA A 258 -3.96 -16.10 8.99
N ILE A 259 -4.42 -16.31 7.75
CA ILE A 259 -5.77 -15.93 7.30
C ILE A 259 -6.87 -16.64 8.11
N ASN A 260 -6.69 -17.94 8.40
CA ASN A 260 -7.63 -18.71 9.21
C ASN A 260 -7.59 -18.35 10.71
N GLY A 261 -6.51 -17.70 11.17
CA GLY A 261 -6.36 -17.23 12.53
C GLY A 261 -7.07 -15.90 12.82
N PHE A 262 -7.36 -15.10 11.79
CA PHE A 262 -8.11 -13.86 11.95
C PHE A 262 -9.61 -14.12 12.19
N ASP A 263 -10.21 -13.24 12.98
CA ASP A 263 -11.65 -13.22 13.20
C ASP A 263 -12.41 -12.57 12.02
N SER A 264 -13.69 -12.25 12.23
CA SER A 264 -14.53 -11.66 11.19
C SER A 264 -14.35 -10.15 11.00
N LEU A 265 -13.43 -9.50 11.71
CA LEU A 265 -13.20 -8.06 11.56
C LEU A 265 -12.56 -7.73 10.20
N PRO A 266 -12.68 -6.47 9.74
CA PRO A 266 -12.04 -6.01 8.51
C PRO A 266 -10.55 -6.35 8.49
N LEU A 267 -10.04 -6.77 7.33
CA LEU A 267 -8.64 -7.16 7.13
C LEU A 267 -7.95 -6.20 6.16
N GLY A 268 -6.85 -5.61 6.60
CA GLY A 268 -5.90 -4.88 5.75
C GLY A 268 -4.81 -5.80 5.21
N ILE A 269 -4.47 -5.63 3.93
CA ILE A 269 -3.35 -6.32 3.29
C ILE A 269 -2.26 -5.28 3.05
N GLU A 270 -1.13 -5.49 3.71
CA GLU A 270 0.04 -4.61 3.67
C GLU A 270 1.18 -5.38 3.00
N VAL A 271 1.86 -4.74 2.06
CA VAL A 271 3.03 -5.33 1.38
C VAL A 271 4.12 -4.28 1.33
N ASP A 272 5.13 -4.49 2.17
CA ASP A 272 6.40 -3.79 2.02
C ASP A 272 7.18 -4.43 0.86
N LEU A 273 7.42 -3.62 -0.17
CA LEU A 273 8.13 -4.07 -1.36
C LEU A 273 9.61 -4.34 -1.08
N ASP A 274 10.14 -3.97 0.09
CA ASP A 274 11.42 -4.43 0.65
C ASP A 274 11.49 -5.95 0.79
N SER A 275 10.33 -6.63 0.85
CA SER A 275 10.25 -8.09 0.88
C SER A 275 10.71 -8.75 -0.41
N ILE A 276 10.73 -8.03 -1.53
CA ILE A 276 11.00 -8.59 -2.85
C ILE A 276 12.48 -8.49 -3.18
N THR A 277 13.09 -9.62 -3.55
CA THR A 277 14.50 -9.68 -3.94
C THR A 277 14.78 -8.76 -5.13
N PHE A 278 15.80 -7.91 -5.01
CA PHE A 278 16.24 -6.93 -6.02
C PHE A 278 15.23 -5.84 -6.39
N MET A 279 14.16 -5.68 -5.61
CA MET A 279 13.22 -4.58 -5.81
C MET A 279 13.92 -3.23 -5.56
N PRO A 280 13.67 -2.20 -6.38
CA PRO A 280 14.14 -0.85 -6.09
C PRO A 280 13.36 -0.27 -4.92
N VAL A 281 14.02 -0.15 -3.78
CA VAL A 281 13.45 0.29 -2.50
C VAL A 281 14.53 0.97 -1.65
N SER A 282 14.14 1.58 -0.52
CA SER A 282 15.10 2.20 0.39
C SER A 282 16.05 1.20 1.05
N ALA A 283 15.58 -0.01 1.42
CA ALA A 283 16.37 -1.06 2.05
C ALA A 283 16.57 -2.28 1.13
N TYR A 284 17.25 -2.04 0.00
CA TYR A 284 17.54 -3.06 -1.02
C TYR A 284 18.00 -4.41 -0.44
N THR A 285 17.30 -5.50 -0.80
CA THR A 285 17.61 -6.85 -0.31
C THR A 285 17.97 -7.81 -1.44
N CYS A 286 18.98 -8.64 -1.17
CA CYS A 286 19.33 -9.81 -1.99
C CYS A 286 18.71 -11.10 -1.43
N CYS A 287 18.06 -11.01 -0.27
CA CYS A 287 17.50 -12.13 0.48
C CYS A 287 16.04 -11.80 0.78
N GLY A 288 15.14 -12.11 -0.14
CA GLY A 288 13.71 -11.89 0.00
C GLY A 288 12.91 -12.93 -0.77
N PHE A 289 11.69 -12.56 -1.13
CA PHE A 289 10.78 -13.37 -1.93
C PHE A 289 10.88 -13.02 -3.41
N SER A 290 10.40 -13.89 -4.28
CA SER A 290 10.23 -13.55 -5.70
C SER A 290 8.97 -12.70 -5.89
N VAL A 291 8.86 -12.02 -7.04
CA VAL A 291 7.62 -11.33 -7.43
C VAL A 291 6.43 -12.30 -7.40
N SER A 292 6.61 -13.53 -7.91
CA SER A 292 5.55 -14.55 -7.94
C SER A 292 5.11 -15.03 -6.55
N ASP A 293 6.03 -15.07 -5.58
CA ASP A 293 5.67 -15.37 -4.18
C ASP A 293 4.79 -14.27 -3.61
N THR A 294 5.09 -13.00 -3.91
CA THR A 294 4.27 -11.86 -3.47
C THR A 294 2.92 -11.81 -4.18
N GLU A 295 2.87 -12.08 -5.49
CA GLU A 295 1.60 -12.26 -6.24
C GLU A 295 0.73 -13.34 -5.58
N HIS A 296 1.33 -14.47 -5.20
CA HIS A 296 0.64 -15.56 -4.50
C HIS A 296 0.16 -15.15 -3.10
N PHE A 297 0.99 -14.43 -2.33
CA PHE A 297 0.58 -13.84 -1.05
C PHE A 297 -0.66 -12.95 -1.21
N ILE A 298 -0.60 -11.97 -2.12
CA ILE A 298 -1.70 -11.03 -2.36
C ILE A 298 -2.94 -11.78 -2.80
N TYR A 299 -2.82 -12.71 -3.76
CA TYR A 299 -3.96 -13.48 -4.26
C TYR A 299 -4.66 -14.24 -3.12
N LYS A 300 -3.89 -14.93 -2.27
CA LYS A 300 -4.42 -15.69 -1.13
C LYS A 300 -5.03 -14.79 -0.06
N ALA A 301 -4.35 -13.69 0.31
CA ALA A 301 -4.84 -12.74 1.31
C ALA A 301 -6.11 -12.01 0.85
N ALA A 302 -6.17 -11.60 -0.42
CA ALA A 302 -7.32 -10.93 -1.01
C ALA A 302 -8.53 -11.86 -1.21
N SER A 303 -8.30 -13.18 -1.26
CA SER A 303 -9.35 -14.22 -1.21
C SER A 303 -9.92 -14.41 0.21
N ASN A 304 -9.67 -13.50 1.13
CA ASN A 304 -10.45 -13.41 2.37
C ASN A 304 -11.56 -12.39 2.14
N ARG A 305 -12.82 -12.80 2.32
CA ARG A 305 -14.00 -11.91 2.22
C ARG A 305 -13.94 -10.63 3.08
N ASN A 306 -13.14 -10.66 4.16
CA ASN A 306 -12.96 -9.52 5.06
C ASN A 306 -11.85 -8.58 4.60
N ALA A 307 -11.06 -8.91 3.58
CA ALA A 307 -10.05 -8.03 3.00
C ALA A 307 -10.70 -6.78 2.42
N LYS A 308 -10.31 -5.60 2.92
CA LYS A 308 -10.92 -4.30 2.57
C LYS A 308 -10.02 -3.36 1.79
N TYR A 309 -8.71 -3.57 1.81
CA TYR A 309 -7.78 -2.79 1.00
C TYR A 309 -6.50 -3.58 0.70
N LEU A 310 -5.73 -3.05 -0.24
CA LEU A 310 -4.32 -3.39 -0.46
C LEU A 310 -3.49 -2.11 -0.36
N HIS A 311 -2.35 -2.18 0.32
CA HIS A 311 -1.36 -1.12 0.34
C HIS A 311 0.00 -1.69 -0.07
N LEU A 312 0.58 -1.09 -1.12
CA LEU A 312 1.90 -1.42 -1.66
C LEU A 312 2.84 -0.23 -1.43
N CYS A 313 3.78 -0.36 -0.49
CA CYS A 313 4.63 0.75 0.00
C CYS A 313 6.12 0.58 -0.34
N GLU A 314 6.92 1.61 -0.02
CA GLU A 314 8.40 1.64 -0.01
C GLU A 314 9.13 1.50 -1.38
N ALA A 315 8.41 1.21 -2.47
CA ALA A 315 8.98 1.20 -3.82
C ALA A 315 9.65 2.53 -4.17
N SER A 316 10.95 2.49 -4.49
CA SER A 316 11.77 3.67 -4.76
C SER A 316 12.55 3.51 -6.07
N PRO A 317 11.93 3.82 -7.23
CA PRO A 317 12.55 3.78 -8.56
C PRO A 317 13.99 4.31 -8.64
N SER A 318 14.27 5.47 -8.04
CA SER A 318 15.59 6.10 -8.01
C SER A 318 16.69 5.29 -7.33
N GLN A 319 16.35 4.29 -6.51
CA GLN A 319 17.30 3.41 -5.82
C GLN A 319 17.73 2.22 -6.69
N HIS A 320 17.19 2.08 -7.91
CA HIS A 320 17.59 1.00 -8.79
C HIS A 320 19.08 1.12 -9.17
N PRO A 321 19.90 0.05 -9.07
CA PRO A 321 21.35 0.11 -9.30
C PRO A 321 21.74 0.56 -10.71
N ASN A 322 20.89 0.28 -11.69
CA ASN A 322 21.06 0.71 -13.09
C ASN A 322 20.42 2.07 -13.43
N GLY A 323 20.01 2.85 -12.43
CA GLY A 323 19.47 4.21 -12.60
C GLY A 323 17.93 4.31 -12.64
N PRO A 324 17.40 5.54 -12.51
CA PRO A 324 15.99 5.79 -12.22
C PRO A 324 15.02 5.39 -13.35
N GLU A 325 15.43 5.46 -14.62
CA GLU A 325 14.57 5.07 -15.75
C GLU A 325 14.29 3.56 -15.75
N ILE A 326 15.32 2.76 -15.52
CA ILE A 326 15.20 1.30 -15.37
C ILE A 326 14.42 0.99 -14.10
N GLY A 327 14.69 1.72 -13.01
CA GLY A 327 13.93 1.63 -11.76
C GLY A 327 12.44 1.86 -11.95
N ALA A 328 12.03 2.92 -12.65
CA ALA A 328 10.64 3.22 -12.92
C ALA A 328 9.97 2.11 -13.76
N THR A 329 10.70 1.54 -14.72
CA THR A 329 10.19 0.40 -15.49
C THR A 329 10.02 -0.85 -14.62
N HIS A 330 11.01 -1.18 -13.80
CA HIS A 330 10.99 -2.33 -12.90
C HIS A 330 9.84 -2.21 -11.87
N VAL A 331 9.80 -1.10 -11.13
CA VAL A 331 8.77 -0.82 -10.11
C VAL A 331 7.38 -0.84 -10.75
N GLY A 332 7.21 -0.16 -11.87
CA GLY A 332 5.92 -0.10 -12.56
C GLY A 332 5.41 -1.47 -13.00
N GLN A 333 6.30 -2.35 -13.48
CA GLN A 333 5.93 -3.72 -13.87
C GLN A 333 5.53 -4.57 -12.67
N VAL A 334 6.31 -4.53 -11.59
CA VAL A 334 6.06 -5.32 -10.38
C VAL A 334 4.75 -4.89 -9.73
N ILE A 335 4.57 -3.60 -9.45
CA ILE A 335 3.33 -3.10 -8.83
C ILE A 335 2.12 -3.42 -9.72
N SER A 336 2.23 -3.31 -11.05
CA SER A 336 1.15 -3.69 -11.96
C SER A 336 0.77 -5.17 -11.85
N ALA A 337 1.75 -6.06 -11.70
CA ALA A 337 1.50 -7.49 -11.50
C ALA A 337 0.78 -7.76 -10.17
N LEU A 338 1.26 -7.14 -9.08
CA LEU A 338 0.67 -7.26 -7.74
C LEU A 338 -0.78 -6.76 -7.68
N VAL A 339 -1.07 -5.61 -8.30
CA VAL A 339 -2.44 -5.08 -8.41
C VAL A 339 -3.33 -6.04 -9.22
N ASN A 340 -2.82 -6.62 -10.31
CA ASN A 340 -3.56 -7.62 -11.07
C ASN A 340 -3.85 -8.89 -10.24
N SER A 341 -2.92 -9.35 -9.39
CA SER A 341 -3.18 -10.48 -8.48
C SER A 341 -4.29 -10.19 -7.48
N TYR A 342 -4.34 -8.97 -6.95
CA TYR A 342 -5.42 -8.53 -6.06
C TYR A 342 -6.78 -8.53 -6.76
N LEU A 343 -6.86 -7.90 -7.94
CA LEU A 343 -8.08 -7.85 -8.73
C LEU A 343 -8.56 -9.25 -9.12
N LEU A 344 -7.62 -10.13 -9.52
CA LEU A 344 -7.91 -11.52 -9.85
C LEU A 344 -8.55 -12.28 -8.68
N ALA A 345 -8.01 -12.14 -7.47
CA ALA A 345 -8.55 -12.79 -6.29
C ALA A 345 -9.97 -12.32 -5.98
N LYS A 346 -10.18 -11.00 -5.94
CA LYS A 346 -11.47 -10.40 -5.58
C LYS A 346 -12.59 -10.72 -6.57
N GLU A 347 -12.24 -10.93 -7.83
CA GLU A 347 -13.21 -11.29 -8.88
C GLU A 347 -13.44 -12.81 -9.01
N SER A 348 -12.45 -13.62 -8.65
CA SER A 348 -12.60 -15.08 -8.62
C SER A 348 -13.64 -15.53 -7.58
N GLU A 349 -13.75 -14.82 -6.44
CA GLU A 349 -14.77 -15.11 -5.42
C GLU A 349 -16.21 -14.79 -5.84
N CYS A 350 -16.41 -13.81 -6.73
CA CYS A 350 -17.75 -13.48 -7.24
C CYS A 350 -18.31 -14.53 -8.20
N SER A 351 -17.47 -15.44 -8.71
CA SER A 351 -17.87 -16.47 -9.68
C SER A 351 -18.55 -17.69 -9.04
N PHE A 352 -18.63 -17.75 -7.71
CA PHE A 352 -19.19 -18.87 -6.94
C PHE A 352 -20.42 -18.51 -6.07
N LYS A 353 -21.10 -17.39 -6.36
CA LYS A 353 -22.36 -17.01 -5.70
C LYS A 353 -23.55 -17.10 -6.63
#